data_AF-A0A3M1Z7T3-F1
#
_entry.id   AF-A0A3M1Z7T3-F1
#
_cell.length_a   1.000
_cell.length_b   1.000
_cell.length_c   1.000
_cell.angle_alpha   90.00
_cell.angle_beta   90.00
_cell.angle_gamma   90.00
#
_symmetry.space_group_name_H-M   'P 1'
#
loop_
_entity.id
_entity.type
_entity.pdbx_description
1 polymer ?
#
loop_
_entity_poly.entity_id
_entity_poly.type
_entity_poly.pdbx_seq_one_letter_code
_entity_poly.pdbx_strand_id
1 'polypeptide(L)'
;MKQILTLLLAAAMAFAPALNAQQRKQKKAGKETSETPAYFLDTVSLSGLKWRSIGPAVTSGRIADFAVHPGNRSVYFVASASGGVWKTENAGTT
;
A
#
# COMPACT_ATOMS: atom_id res chain seq x y z
N MET A 1 -36.08 17.94 41.39
CA MET A 1 -34.74 18.20 40.81
C MET A 1 -33.59 17.48 41.52
N LYS A 2 -33.58 17.39 42.87
CA LYS A 2 -32.49 16.70 43.61
C LYS A 2 -32.38 15.19 43.31
N GLN A 3 -33.52 14.50 43.16
CA GLN A 3 -33.61 13.05 42.87
C GLN A 3 -33.09 12.68 41.46
N ILE A 4 -33.35 13.54 40.47
CA ILE A 4 -32.86 13.37 39.09
C ILE A 4 -31.34 13.54 39.03
N LEU A 5 -30.80 14.49 39.80
CA LEU A 5 -29.36 14.70 39.91
C LEU A 5 -28.63 13.55 40.61
N THR A 6 -29.28 12.92 41.60
CA THR A 6 -28.71 11.74 42.31
C THR A 6 -28.70 10.50 41.41
N LEU A 7 -29.73 10.30 40.58
CA LEU A 7 -29.77 9.21 39.60
C LEU A 7 -28.75 9.39 38.48
N LEU A 8 -28.52 10.61 38.00
CA LEU A 8 -27.48 10.89 37.01
C LEU A 8 -26.07 10.69 37.56
N LEU A 9 -25.84 11.04 38.83
CA LEU A 9 -24.54 10.83 39.48
C LEU A 9 -24.26 9.34 39.76
N ALA A 10 -25.28 8.57 40.14
CA ALA A 10 -25.18 7.12 40.30
C ALA A 10 -24.93 6.40 38.96
N ALA A 11 -25.59 6.85 37.88
CA ALA A 11 -25.37 6.33 36.53
C ALA A 11 -23.94 6.62 36.03
N ALA A 12 -23.37 7.78 36.36
CA ALA A 12 -21.99 8.13 36.01
C ALA A 12 -20.94 7.28 36.77
N MET A 13 -21.18 6.95 38.04
CA MET A 13 -20.30 6.08 38.82
C MET A 13 -20.31 4.62 38.35
N ALA A 14 -21.46 4.12 37.87
CA ALA A 14 -21.56 2.78 37.29
C ALA A 14 -20.86 2.66 35.93
N PHE A 15 -20.63 3.77 35.22
CA PHE A 15 -20.01 3.80 33.89
C PHE A 15 -18.46 3.90 33.93
N ALA A 16 -17.88 4.31 35.06
CA ALA A 16 -16.43 4.46 35.21
C ALA A 16 -15.61 3.15 35.12
N PRO A 17 -16.03 2.00 35.70
CA PRO A 17 -15.25 0.76 35.57
C PRO A 17 -15.28 0.19 34.15
N ALA A 18 -16.30 0.53 33.35
CA ALA A 18 -16.41 0.09 31.95
C ALA A 18 -15.36 0.75 31.04
N LEU A 19 -15.01 2.03 31.29
CA LEU A 19 -13.91 2.69 30.56
C LEU A 19 -12.55 2.03 30.87
N ASN A 20 -12.30 1.68 32.12
CA ASN A 20 -11.05 1.04 32.55
C ASN A 20 -10.94 -0.43 32.06
N ALA A 21 -12.06 -1.14 31.96
CA ALA A 21 -12.11 -2.48 31.37
C ALA A 21 -11.80 -2.47 29.86
N GLN A 22 -12.20 -1.43 29.15
CA GLN A 22 -11.94 -1.28 27.72
C GLN A 22 -10.46 -0.95 27.42
N GLN A 23 -9.80 -0.16 28.27
CA GLN A 23 -8.35 0.09 28.15
C GLN A 23 -7.50 -1.17 28.44
N ARG A 24 -7.96 -2.07 29.32
CA ARG A 24 -7.29 -3.36 29.56
C ARG A 24 -7.38 -4.32 28.37
N LYS A 25 -8.45 -4.26 27.57
CA LYS A 25 -8.58 -5.08 26.35
C LYS A 25 -7.68 -4.57 25.21
N GLN A 26 -7.46 -3.26 25.09
CA GLN A 26 -6.48 -2.72 24.13
C GLN A 26 -5.02 -2.98 24.55
N LYS A 27 -4.70 -3.04 25.85
CA LYS A 27 -3.35 -3.44 26.31
C LYS A 27 -3.06 -4.95 26.19
N LYS A 28 -4.09 -5.80 26.04
CA LYS A 28 -3.99 -7.27 25.91
C LYS A 28 -4.21 -7.81 24.49
N ALA A 29 -4.42 -6.95 23.50
CA ALA A 29 -3.88 -7.18 22.17
C ALA A 29 -2.46 -6.60 22.20
N GLY A 30 -1.52 -7.19 22.96
CA GLY A 30 -0.79 -8.30 22.37
C GLY A 30 -0.43 -7.89 20.95
N LYS A 31 0.46 -6.91 20.76
CA LYS A 31 1.83 -7.19 20.30
C LYS A 31 2.10 -8.69 20.08
N GLU A 32 1.29 -9.30 19.22
CA GLU A 32 1.78 -10.30 18.31
C GLU A 32 2.83 -9.54 17.51
N THR A 33 4.05 -9.58 18.02
CA THR A 33 5.20 -9.65 17.14
C THR A 33 4.85 -10.85 16.27
N SER A 34 4.21 -10.61 15.13
CA SER A 34 4.31 -11.57 14.04
C SER A 34 5.81 -11.67 13.85
N GLU A 35 6.38 -12.75 14.36
CA GLU A 35 7.77 -13.10 14.08
C GLU A 35 7.76 -13.33 12.58
N THR A 36 7.95 -12.23 11.84
CA THR A 36 8.15 -12.26 10.42
C THR A 36 9.41 -13.10 10.30
N PRO A 37 9.34 -14.30 9.69
CA PRO A 37 10.50 -15.17 9.66
C PRO A 37 11.66 -14.35 9.08
N ALA A 38 12.72 -14.21 9.87
CA ALA A 38 13.83 -13.35 9.50
C ALA A 38 14.43 -13.93 8.21
N TYR A 39 14.25 -13.21 7.11
CA TYR A 39 14.81 -13.59 5.84
C TYR A 39 16.24 -13.06 5.78
N PHE A 40 17.12 -13.80 5.11
CA PHE A 40 18.50 -13.34 4.87
C PHE A 40 18.54 -11.93 4.27
N LEU A 41 17.58 -11.60 3.40
CA LEU A 41 17.44 -10.28 2.77
C LEU A 41 17.26 -9.13 3.78
N ASP A 42 16.73 -9.40 4.97
CA ASP A 42 16.53 -8.38 6.00
C ASP A 42 17.86 -7.88 6.59
N THR A 43 18.91 -8.69 6.48
CA THR A 43 20.28 -8.35 6.96
C THR A 43 21.19 -7.80 5.87
N VAL A 44 20.76 -7.85 4.60
CA VAL A 44 21.56 -7.41 3.46
C VAL A 44 21.19 -5.98 3.07
N SER A 45 22.20 -5.11 2.99
CA SER A 45 21.99 -3.75 2.48
C SER A 45 21.80 -3.76 0.96
N LEU A 46 20.58 -3.48 0.50
CA LEU A 46 20.24 -3.36 -0.92
C LEU A 46 20.42 -1.93 -1.47
N SER A 47 20.92 -0.99 -0.66
CA SER A 47 21.01 0.44 -1.02
C SER A 47 21.92 0.74 -2.22
N GLY A 48 22.85 -0.16 -2.53
CA GLY A 48 23.71 -0.07 -3.72
C GLY A 48 23.06 -0.59 -5.01
N LEU A 49 21.91 -1.28 -4.91
CA LEU A 49 21.17 -1.77 -6.06
C LEU A 49 20.19 -0.71 -6.55
N LYS A 50 20.31 -0.34 -7.82
CA LYS A 50 19.34 0.51 -8.50
C LYS A 50 18.55 -0.31 -9.50
N TRP A 51 17.23 -0.14 -9.48
CA TRP A 51 16.41 -0.60 -10.58
C TRP A 51 16.86 0.10 -11.85
N ARG A 52 17.06 -0.67 -12.91
CA ARG A 52 17.34 -0.15 -14.25
C ARG A 52 16.40 -0.80 -15.24
N SER A 53 15.97 -0.03 -16.22
CA SER A 53 15.35 -0.61 -17.40
C SER A 53 16.38 -1.46 -18.14
N ILE A 54 16.01 -2.69 -18.49
CA ILE A 54 16.79 -3.57 -19.36
C ILE A 54 16.41 -3.38 -20.84
N GLY A 55 15.48 -2.48 -21.13
CA GLY A 55 14.88 -2.34 -22.46
C GLY A 55 13.93 -3.51 -22.77
N PRO A 56 13.47 -3.63 -24.03
CA PRO A 56 12.58 -4.70 -24.46
C PRO A 56 13.31 -6.05 -24.41
N ALA A 57 13.15 -6.78 -23.30
CA ALA A 57 13.78 -8.09 -23.13
C ALA A 57 13.06 -9.20 -23.92
N VAL A 58 11.81 -8.95 -24.31
CA VAL A 58 11.01 -9.84 -25.16
C VAL A 58 10.84 -9.14 -26.50
N THR A 59 11.66 -9.52 -27.49
CA THR A 59 11.63 -8.97 -28.86
C THR A 59 10.49 -9.54 -29.70
N SER A 60 9.56 -10.26 -29.07
CA SER A 60 8.41 -10.91 -29.69
C SER A 60 7.24 -10.91 -28.71
N GLY A 61 6.02 -10.77 -29.21
CA GLY A 61 4.83 -10.69 -28.37
C GLY A 61 3.62 -10.18 -29.15
N ARG A 62 2.42 -10.35 -28.57
CA ARG A 62 1.20 -9.76 -29.15
C ARG A 62 0.98 -8.37 -28.56
N ILE A 63 0.70 -7.41 -29.43
CA ILE A 63 0.24 -6.09 -29.02
C ILE A 63 -1.27 -6.14 -28.86
N ALA A 64 -1.75 -5.78 -27.67
CA ALA A 64 -3.18 -5.73 -27.36
C ALA A 64 -3.78 -4.40 -27.80
N ASP A 65 -3.04 -3.30 -27.65
CA ASP A 65 -3.51 -1.95 -27.96
C ASP A 65 -2.35 -0.97 -28.21
N PHE A 66 -2.66 0.14 -28.87
CA PHE A 66 -1.72 1.19 -29.25
C PHE A 66 -2.39 2.58 -29.21
N ALA A 67 -1.74 3.54 -28.55
CA ALA A 67 -2.24 4.91 -28.44
C ALA A 67 -1.14 5.94 -28.77
N VAL A 68 -1.46 6.91 -29.63
CA VAL A 68 -0.55 7.99 -30.03
C VAL A 68 -0.96 9.29 -29.35
N HIS A 69 0.01 10.03 -28.83
CA HIS A 69 -0.25 11.36 -28.29
C HIS A 69 -0.71 12.32 -29.41
N PRO A 70 -1.86 13.02 -29.27
CA PRO A 70 -2.47 13.77 -30.36
C PRO A 70 -1.63 14.95 -30.86
N GLY A 71 -0.83 15.56 -29.97
CA GLY A 71 0.03 16.70 -30.30
C GLY A 71 1.51 16.37 -30.56
N ASN A 72 1.93 15.12 -30.37
CA ASN A 72 3.33 14.74 -30.54
C ASN A 72 3.45 13.26 -30.93
N ARG A 73 3.67 12.99 -32.22
CA ARG A 73 3.74 11.63 -32.74
C ARG A 73 4.98 10.85 -32.30
N SER A 74 5.97 11.52 -31.70
CA SER A 74 7.14 10.84 -31.09
C SER A 74 6.80 10.20 -29.74
N VAL A 75 5.67 10.57 -29.14
CA VAL A 75 5.16 9.99 -27.89
C VAL A 75 3.99 9.07 -28.20
N TYR A 76 4.18 7.78 -27.96
CA TYR A 76 3.12 6.78 -28.07
C TYR A 76 3.30 5.67 -27.04
N PHE A 77 2.21 4.97 -26.79
CA PHE A 77 2.10 3.91 -25.79
C PHE A 77 1.72 2.60 -26.45
N VAL A 78 2.32 1.51 -26.00
CA VAL A 78 2.09 0.16 -26.52
C VAL A 78 1.73 -0.79 -25.38
N ALA A 79 0.55 -1.40 -25.44
CA ALA A 79 0.12 -2.39 -24.45
C ALA A 79 0.44 -3.81 -24.93
N SER A 80 1.22 -4.56 -24.13
CA SER A 80 1.51 -5.97 -24.42
C SER A 80 0.38 -6.87 -23.92
N ALA A 81 -0.02 -7.86 -24.71
CA ALA A 81 -1.03 -8.85 -24.31
C ALA A 81 -0.58 -9.74 -23.15
N SER A 82 0.74 -9.88 -22.95
CA SER A 82 1.32 -10.63 -21.83
C SER A 82 1.44 -9.79 -20.55
N GLY A 83 0.97 -8.55 -20.58
CA GLY A 83 1.04 -7.59 -19.47
C GLY A 83 2.16 -6.56 -19.65
N GLY A 84 1.92 -5.37 -19.10
CA GLY A 84 2.82 -4.21 -19.16
C GLY A 84 2.48 -3.21 -20.27
N VAL A 85 2.98 -1.99 -20.11
CA VAL A 85 2.82 -0.87 -21.06
C VAL A 85 4.17 -0.22 -21.29
N TRP A 86 4.47 0.04 -22.55
CA TRP A 86 5.67 0.74 -22.99
C TRP A 86 5.32 2.15 -23.44
N LYS A 87 6.22 3.10 -23.19
CA LYS A 87 6.12 4.48 -23.68
C LYS A 87 7.41 4.84 -24.39
N THR A 88 7.29 5.48 -25.54
CA THR A 88 8.41 6.19 -26.18
C THR A 88 8.23 7.70 -26.04
N GLU A 89 9.33 8.43 -26.12
CA GLU A 89 9.35 9.89 -26.30
C GLU A 89 10.12 10.32 -27.56
N ASN A 90 10.70 9.36 -28.30
CA ASN A 90 11.56 9.58 -29.46
C ASN A 90 11.15 8.71 -30.67
N ALA A 91 9.86 8.44 -30.83
CA ALA A 91 9.33 7.61 -31.90
C ALA A 91 9.86 6.16 -31.95
N GLY A 92 10.44 5.64 -30.88
CA GLY A 92 10.92 4.25 -30.79
C GLY A 92 12.33 4.05 -31.34
N THR A 93 13.16 5.10 -31.38
CA THR A 93 14.53 5.01 -31.90
C THR A 93 15.54 4.42 -30.90
N THR A 94 15.23 4.37 -29.59
CA THR A 94 16.09 3.78 -28.55
C THR A 94 15.28 3.18 -27.42
#